data_AF-A0AAU9JG85-F1
#
_entry.id   AF-A0AAU9JG85-F1
#
_cell.length_a   1.000
_cell.length_b   1.000
_cell.length_c   1.000
_cell.angle_alpha   90.00
_cell.angle_beta   90.00
_cell.angle_gamma   90.00
#
_symmetry.space_group_name_H-M   'P 1'
#
loop_
_entity.id
_entity.type
_entity.pdbx_description
1 polymer ?
#
loop_
_entity_poly.entity_id
_entity_poly.type
_entity_poly.pdbx_seq_one_letter_code
_entity_poly.pdbx_strand_id
1 'polypeptide(L)'
;MNKINPGRKILDIRIDMGNQSYSHIRVHENDEPDDLAYKFCLENELNIDECQSLISKAIEHQIDILLDEEERSNKLLNTSKLTSAQTYKNELNLASHHKFQNYFNNLRQKQENCSIKGRYELSSERSQKSIEEQVKHSIRHSSLTKFNNTYAPSFKLNKTQMIRPASNSRERNEKIIGKNSEKIFIRMKKDRYVKLFRLLNPGNHSSLLFLSKIDFELLTSQLINILKPLWANLEENEGGIDYEMFSIFMDDILIYLTPGDKSLLFSQIEKLAKNRDSSSFSANAMKKKFELI
;
A
#
# COMPACT_ATOMS: atom_id res chain seq x y z
N MET A 1 -16.65 35.72 -13.11
CA MET A 1 -16.28 34.30 -12.95
C MET A 1 -14.77 34.22 -12.78
N ASN A 2 -14.29 33.87 -11.58
CA ASN A 2 -12.86 33.68 -11.34
C ASN A 2 -12.41 32.44 -12.11
N LYS A 3 -11.44 32.57 -13.02
CA LYS A 3 -10.83 31.41 -13.67
C LYS A 3 -10.03 30.65 -12.61
N ILE A 4 -10.57 29.54 -12.13
CA ILE A 4 -9.84 28.63 -11.25
C ILE A 4 -8.66 28.11 -12.06
N ASN A 5 -7.45 28.22 -11.51
CA ASN A 5 -6.25 27.65 -12.13
C ASN A 5 -6.30 26.12 -11.98
N PRO A 6 -6.41 25.35 -13.08
CA PRO A 6 -6.56 23.89 -13.01
C PRO A 6 -5.30 23.19 -12.46
N GLY A 7 -4.16 23.88 -12.40
CA GLY A 7 -2.88 23.27 -11.99
C GLY A 7 -2.14 22.63 -13.15
N ARG A 8 -1.11 21.83 -12.86
CA ARG A 8 -0.32 21.12 -13.87
C ARG A 8 -1.09 19.90 -14.37
N LYS A 9 -0.95 19.58 -15.67
CA LYS A 9 -1.42 18.30 -16.22
C LYS A 9 -0.60 17.15 -15.66
N ILE A 10 -1.26 16.18 -15.01
CA ILE A 10 -0.63 15.00 -14.42
C ILE A 10 -0.87 13.74 -15.24
N LEU A 11 -1.99 13.65 -15.94
CA LEU A 11 -2.37 12.45 -16.69
C LEU A 11 -3.17 12.84 -17.95
N ASP A 12 -3.00 12.04 -19.00
CA ASP A 12 -3.70 12.18 -20.28
C ASP A 12 -4.21 10.79 -20.68
N ILE A 13 -5.48 10.52 -20.39
CA ILE A 13 -6.10 9.21 -20.62
C ILE A 13 -6.76 9.22 -21.99
N ARG A 14 -6.43 8.24 -22.83
CA ARG A 14 -7.10 8.02 -24.11
C ARG A 14 -8.21 6.97 -23.92
N ILE A 15 -9.44 7.34 -24.21
CA ILE A 15 -10.62 6.47 -24.16
C ILE A 15 -11.06 6.14 -25.59
N ASP A 16 -11.22 4.85 -25.87
CA ASP A 16 -11.81 4.37 -27.13
C ASP A 16 -13.33 4.55 -27.07
N MET A 17 -13.87 5.33 -28.00
CA MET A 17 -15.30 5.65 -28.09
C MET A 17 -16.03 4.73 -29.08
N GLY A 18 -15.34 3.71 -29.62
CA GLY A 18 -15.83 2.88 -30.71
C GLY A 18 -15.57 3.51 -32.08
N ASN A 19 -15.79 2.75 -33.15
CA ASN A 19 -15.58 3.19 -34.54
C ASN A 19 -14.19 3.77 -34.81
N GLN A 20 -13.16 3.30 -34.09
CA GLN A 20 -11.79 3.81 -34.15
C GLN A 20 -11.65 5.29 -33.74
N SER A 21 -12.66 5.85 -33.08
CA SER A 21 -12.64 7.20 -32.54
C SER A 21 -12.16 7.18 -31.10
N TYR A 22 -11.40 8.20 -30.71
CA TYR A 22 -10.81 8.29 -29.38
C TYR A 22 -11.03 9.68 -28.82
N SER A 23 -11.30 9.74 -27.53
CA SER A 23 -11.41 10.99 -26.78
C SER A 23 -10.39 11.00 -25.65
N HIS A 24 -10.03 12.18 -25.17
CA HIS A 24 -8.96 12.37 -24.20
C HIS A 24 -9.48 13.00 -22.91
N ILE A 25 -9.18 12.39 -21.77
CA ILE A 25 -9.35 12.98 -20.44
C ILE A 25 -8.02 13.53 -19.99
N ARG A 26 -7.90 14.86 -19.95
CA ARG A 26 -6.73 15.55 -19.41
C ARG A 26 -6.99 15.85 -17.95
N VAL A 27 -6.26 15.16 -17.08
CA VAL A 27 -6.38 15.30 -15.63
C VAL A 27 -5.31 16.27 -15.15
N HIS A 28 -5.74 17.30 -14.44
CA HIS A 28 -4.87 18.23 -13.73
C HIS A 28 -4.90 17.98 -12.23
N GLU A 29 -3.95 18.56 -11.52
CA GLU A 29 -3.76 18.32 -10.08
C GLU A 29 -4.95 18.71 -9.20
N ASN A 30 -5.74 19.70 -9.62
CA ASN A 30 -6.87 20.20 -8.85
C ASN A 30 -8.21 19.63 -9.33
N ASP A 31 -8.19 18.76 -10.32
CA ASP A 31 -9.41 18.19 -10.88
C ASP A 31 -9.91 17.04 -9.99
N GLU A 32 -11.23 17.01 -9.74
CA GLU A 32 -11.87 15.85 -9.10
C GLU A 32 -12.19 14.77 -10.14
N PRO A 33 -11.88 13.49 -9.90
CA PRO A 33 -12.19 12.40 -10.82
C PRO A 33 -13.68 12.32 -11.19
N ASP A 34 -14.58 12.51 -10.24
CA ASP A 34 -16.03 12.48 -10.47
C ASP A 34 -16.50 13.62 -11.37
N ASP A 35 -15.97 14.84 -11.19
CA ASP A 35 -16.31 16.02 -11.99
C ASP A 35 -15.78 15.88 -13.42
N LEU A 36 -14.56 15.35 -13.57
CA LEU A 36 -13.97 15.04 -14.89
C LEU A 36 -14.77 13.97 -15.62
N ALA A 37 -15.14 12.90 -14.92
CA ALA A 37 -15.94 11.82 -15.49
C ALA A 37 -17.32 12.32 -15.93
N TYR A 38 -17.99 13.12 -15.09
CA TYR A 38 -19.27 13.74 -15.42
C TYR A 38 -19.17 14.62 -16.67
N LYS A 39 -18.20 15.55 -16.66
CA LYS A 39 -17.97 16.47 -17.78
C LYS A 39 -17.65 15.71 -19.07
N PHE A 40 -16.83 14.68 -19.00
CA PHE A 40 -16.49 13.85 -20.15
C PHE A 40 -17.72 13.12 -20.69
N CYS A 41 -18.58 12.55 -19.82
CA CYS A 41 -19.81 11.91 -20.26
C CYS A 41 -20.73 12.91 -20.97
N LEU A 42 -20.85 14.13 -20.44
CA LEU A 42 -21.66 15.19 -21.02
C LEU A 42 -21.12 15.64 -22.39
N GLU A 43 -19.81 15.84 -22.52
CA GLU A 43 -19.17 16.29 -23.77
C GLU A 43 -19.21 15.26 -24.90
N ASN A 44 -19.32 13.97 -24.57
CA ASN A 44 -19.32 12.88 -25.54
C ASN A 44 -20.68 12.15 -25.61
N GLU A 45 -21.75 12.74 -25.06
CA GLU A 45 -23.13 12.22 -25.10
C GLU A 45 -23.26 10.78 -24.57
N LEU A 46 -22.51 10.44 -23.51
CA LEU A 46 -22.56 9.13 -22.85
C LEU A 46 -23.65 9.07 -21.77
N ASN A 47 -24.11 7.85 -21.46
CA ASN A 47 -25.02 7.62 -20.33
C ASN A 47 -24.31 7.90 -19.01
N ILE A 48 -24.67 9.01 -18.36
CA ILE A 48 -24.02 9.49 -17.14
C ILE A 48 -24.14 8.47 -15.99
N ASP A 49 -25.32 7.87 -15.82
CA ASP A 49 -25.60 6.95 -14.69
C ASP A 49 -24.73 5.68 -14.75
N GLU A 50 -24.42 5.21 -15.95
CA GLU A 50 -23.62 4.00 -16.16
C GLU A 50 -22.12 4.31 -16.28
N CYS A 51 -21.76 5.36 -17.03
CA CYS A 51 -20.37 5.62 -17.40
C CYS A 51 -19.60 6.43 -16.37
N GLN A 52 -20.24 7.37 -15.64
CA GLN A 52 -19.51 8.29 -14.76
C GLN A 52 -18.73 7.54 -13.68
N SER A 53 -19.35 6.59 -12.98
CA SER A 53 -18.68 5.84 -11.92
C SER A 53 -17.51 4.99 -12.45
N LEU A 54 -17.66 4.41 -13.65
CA LEU A 54 -16.61 3.60 -14.26
C LEU A 54 -15.42 4.45 -14.67
N ILE A 55 -15.66 5.59 -15.32
CA ILE A 55 -14.62 6.51 -15.76
C ILE A 55 -13.91 7.14 -14.56
N SER A 56 -14.65 7.56 -13.53
CA SER A 56 -14.09 8.11 -12.29
C SER A 56 -13.13 7.12 -11.63
N LYS A 57 -13.57 5.87 -11.42
CA LYS A 57 -12.71 4.79 -10.87
C LYS A 57 -11.49 4.51 -11.75
N ALA A 58 -11.62 4.59 -13.07
CA ALA A 58 -10.50 4.42 -13.98
C ALA A 58 -9.48 5.56 -13.85
N ILE A 59 -9.94 6.80 -13.70
CA ILE A 59 -9.08 7.97 -13.44
C ILE A 59 -8.34 7.78 -12.10
N GLU A 60 -9.06 7.45 -11.02
CA GLU A 60 -8.47 7.20 -9.70
C GLU A 60 -7.39 6.12 -9.74
N HIS A 61 -7.71 4.98 -10.35
CA HIS A 61 -6.77 3.87 -10.46
C HIS A 61 -5.49 4.23 -11.24
N GLN A 62 -5.60 5.03 -12.31
CA GLN A 62 -4.42 5.48 -13.05
C GLN A 62 -3.59 6.49 -12.25
N ILE A 63 -4.23 7.34 -11.45
CA ILE A 63 -3.53 8.23 -10.52
C ILE A 63 -2.77 7.40 -9.47
N ASP A 64 -3.39 6.37 -8.90
CA ASP A 64 -2.75 5.48 -7.93
C ASP A 64 -1.49 4.79 -8.52
N ILE A 65 -1.58 4.30 -9.77
CA ILE A 65 -0.41 3.71 -10.46
C ILE A 65 0.72 4.73 -10.60
N LEU A 66 0.41 5.96 -11.02
CA LEU A 66 1.42 7.00 -11.18
C LEU A 66 2.10 7.35 -9.85
N LEU A 67 1.33 7.38 -8.76
CA LEU A 67 1.87 7.63 -7.41
C LEU A 67 2.78 6.48 -6.95
N ASP A 68 2.38 5.24 -7.20
CA ASP A 68 3.20 4.05 -6.88
C ASP A 68 4.52 4.03 -7.67
N GLU A 69 4.47 4.39 -8.96
CA GLU A 69 5.66 4.51 -9.82
C GLU A 69 6.59 5.64 -9.35
N GLU A 70 6.02 6.75 -8.91
CA GLU A 70 6.77 7.87 -8.33
C GLU A 70 7.46 7.45 -7.01
N GLU A 71 6.76 6.75 -6.11
CA GLU A 71 7.34 6.26 -4.86
C GLU A 71 8.49 5.27 -5.11
N ARG A 72 8.33 4.36 -6.08
CA ARG A 72 9.39 3.42 -6.48
C ARG A 72 10.60 4.13 -7.06
N SER A 73 10.39 5.14 -7.90
CA SER A 73 11.47 5.93 -8.52
C SER A 73 12.26 6.71 -7.47
N ASN A 74 11.56 7.29 -6.48
CA ASN A 74 12.19 8.01 -5.36
C ASN A 74 13.02 7.07 -4.46
N LYS A 75 12.56 5.83 -4.25
CA LYS A 75 13.31 4.84 -3.47
C LYS A 75 14.65 4.47 -4.13
N LEU A 76 14.69 4.33 -5.45
CA LEU A 76 15.91 4.02 -6.21
C LEU A 76 16.95 5.17 -6.19
N LEU A 77 16.49 6.41 -6.21
CA LEU A 77 17.35 7.60 -6.09
C LEU A 77 17.99 7.75 -4.70
N ASN A 78 17.34 7.26 -3.65
CA ASN A 78 17.90 7.31 -2.30
C ASN A 78 18.91 6.19 -2.03
N THR A 79 18.80 5.03 -2.67
CA THR A 79 19.79 3.94 -2.55
C THR A 79 21.12 4.24 -3.25
N SER A 80 21.14 5.15 -4.22
CA SER A 80 22.36 5.53 -4.96
C SER A 80 23.15 6.68 -4.31
N LYS A 81 22.59 7.35 -3.29
CA LYS A 81 23.29 8.39 -2.50
C LYS A 81 23.86 7.87 -1.17
N LEU A 82 23.62 6.61 -0.82
CA LEU A 82 24.08 6.00 0.45
C LEU A 82 25.50 5.40 0.38
N THR A 83 26.35 5.89 -0.53
CA THR A 83 27.79 5.53 -0.58
C THR A 83 28.74 6.71 -0.37
N SER A 84 28.27 7.92 0.00
CA SER A 84 29.20 9.04 0.22
C SER A 84 28.83 10.14 1.22
N ALA A 85 27.75 10.04 2.01
CA ALA A 85 27.47 11.08 3.01
C ALA A 85 26.75 10.55 4.25
N GLN A 86 27.54 10.01 5.19
CA GLN A 86 27.15 9.97 6.60
C GLN A 86 27.59 11.26 7.29
N THR A 87 26.77 11.66 8.26
CA THR A 87 27.05 12.59 9.38
C THR A 87 26.48 14.00 9.22
N TYR A 88 25.75 14.39 10.28
CA TYR A 88 25.22 15.71 10.62
C TYR A 88 23.89 16.13 10.00
N LYS A 89 22.80 15.70 10.65
CA LYS A 89 21.79 16.57 11.30
C LYS A 89 20.57 15.72 11.68
N ASN A 90 20.48 15.28 12.94
CA ASN A 90 19.25 14.75 13.55
C ASN A 90 19.43 14.68 15.07
N GLU A 91 19.33 15.81 15.77
CA GLU A 91 19.43 15.83 17.25
C GLU A 91 18.24 16.47 17.97
N LEU A 92 17.11 16.74 17.31
CA LEU A 92 15.93 17.30 18.01
C LEU A 92 14.64 16.46 17.97
N ASN A 93 14.69 15.23 17.46
CA ASN A 93 13.54 14.29 17.48
C ASN A 93 13.84 12.95 18.18
N LEU A 94 14.95 12.86 18.94
CA LEU A 94 15.51 11.58 19.36
C LEU A 94 14.82 10.94 20.58
N ALA A 95 14.11 11.71 21.40
CA ALA A 95 13.57 11.21 22.68
C ALA A 95 12.27 10.40 22.54
N SER A 96 11.39 10.75 21.59
CA SER A 96 10.18 9.99 21.27
C SER A 96 10.46 8.84 20.28
N HIS A 97 11.44 9.02 19.39
CA HIS A 97 11.81 8.03 18.38
C HIS A 97 12.44 6.76 18.98
N HIS A 98 13.19 6.89 20.08
CA HIS A 98 13.92 5.75 20.68
C HIS A 98 13.00 4.73 21.38
N LYS A 99 11.83 5.14 21.90
CA LYS A 99 10.87 4.20 22.51
C LYS A 99 10.17 3.34 21.45
N PHE A 100 9.80 3.94 20.32
CA PHE A 100 9.10 3.25 19.24
C PHE A 100 10.00 2.29 18.45
N GLN A 101 11.25 2.66 18.21
CA GLN A 101 12.22 1.79 17.53
C GLN A 101 12.52 0.51 18.34
N ASN A 102 12.59 0.62 19.67
CA ASN A 102 12.80 -0.53 20.55
C ASN A 102 11.62 -1.49 20.53
N TYR A 103 10.38 -0.99 20.42
CA TYR A 103 9.19 -1.82 20.33
C TYR A 103 9.19 -2.72 19.07
N PHE A 104 9.47 -2.14 17.90
CA PHE A 104 9.53 -2.90 16.63
C PHE A 104 10.70 -3.88 16.58
N ASN A 105 11.87 -3.49 17.10
CA ASN A 105 13.03 -4.39 17.17
C ASN A 105 12.77 -5.60 18.09
N ASN A 106 12.07 -5.40 19.21
CA ASN A 106 11.65 -6.49 20.11
C ASN A 106 10.58 -7.41 19.50
N LEU A 107 9.66 -6.86 18.70
CA LEU A 107 8.65 -7.65 17.97
C LEU A 107 9.28 -8.53 16.88
N ARG A 108 10.28 -8.00 16.16
CA ARG A 108 11.01 -8.72 15.11
C ARG A 108 11.84 -9.87 15.71
N GLN A 109 12.55 -9.64 16.81
CA GLN A 109 13.26 -10.70 17.54
C GLN A 109 12.32 -11.77 18.11
N LYS A 110 11.12 -11.40 18.60
CA LYS A 110 10.14 -12.38 19.09
C LYS A 110 9.62 -13.30 17.97
N GLN A 111 9.46 -12.80 16.74
CA GLN A 111 9.07 -13.63 15.59
C GLN A 111 10.18 -14.60 15.16
N GLU A 112 11.43 -14.15 15.14
CA GLU A 112 12.58 -15.01 14.82
C GLU A 112 12.76 -16.14 15.86
N ASN A 113 12.54 -15.84 17.14
CA ASN A 113 12.63 -16.83 18.22
C ASN A 113 11.45 -17.84 18.23
N CYS A 114 10.27 -17.45 17.72
CA CYS A 114 9.15 -18.40 17.56
C CYS A 114 9.35 -19.34 16.36
N SER A 115 10.07 -18.91 15.31
CA SER A 115 10.36 -19.75 14.16
C SER A 115 11.41 -20.84 14.45
N ILE A 116 12.21 -20.70 15.50
CA ILE A 116 13.25 -21.66 15.89
C ILE A 116 12.68 -22.78 16.79
N LYS A 117 11.63 -22.52 17.57
CA LYS A 117 10.99 -23.56 18.42
C LYS A 117 10.09 -24.53 17.66
N GLY A 118 9.64 -24.21 16.44
CA GLY A 118 8.79 -25.10 15.64
C GLY A 118 9.52 -26.14 14.78
N ARG A 119 10.87 -26.16 14.76
CA ARG A 119 11.66 -27.07 13.91
C ARG A 119 12.35 -28.23 14.64
N TYR A 120 12.28 -28.28 15.96
CA TYR A 120 12.88 -29.37 16.75
C TYR A 120 11.92 -30.50 17.14
N GLU A 121 10.61 -30.38 16.83
CA GLU A 121 9.63 -31.43 17.19
C GLU A 121 9.04 -32.20 15.98
N LEU A 122 9.39 -31.84 14.74
CA LEU A 122 8.93 -32.56 13.53
C LEU A 122 10.02 -33.36 12.79
N SER A 123 11.23 -33.41 13.34
CA SER A 123 12.38 -34.13 12.79
C SER A 123 12.71 -35.43 13.55
N SER A 124 12.00 -35.78 14.64
CA SER A 124 12.24 -37.03 15.38
C SER A 124 11.30 -38.19 15.03
N GLU A 125 10.22 -37.99 14.26
CA GLU A 125 9.26 -39.07 13.92
C GLU A 125 9.42 -39.65 12.50
N ARG A 126 10.18 -39.02 11.60
CA ARG A 126 10.38 -39.52 10.22
C ARG A 126 11.63 -40.36 9.99
N SER A 127 12.45 -40.58 11.01
CA SER A 127 13.71 -41.35 10.89
C SER A 127 13.64 -42.80 11.41
N GLN A 128 12.45 -43.34 11.71
CA GLN A 128 12.31 -44.71 12.22
C GLN A 128 11.47 -45.67 11.34
N LYS A 129 11.00 -45.26 10.15
CA LYS A 129 10.16 -46.13 9.29
C LYS A 129 10.70 -46.43 7.89
N SER A 130 11.99 -46.18 7.61
CA SER A 130 12.55 -46.37 6.25
C SER A 130 13.72 -47.37 6.15
N ILE A 131 14.06 -48.09 7.24
CA ILE A 131 15.25 -48.98 7.26
C ILE A 131 14.88 -50.47 7.08
N GLU A 132 13.62 -50.87 7.21
CA GLU A 132 13.24 -52.30 7.16
C GLU A 132 12.82 -52.83 5.77
N GLU A 133 12.65 -51.99 4.75
CA GLU A 133 12.08 -52.42 3.46
C GLU A 133 13.03 -52.49 2.26
N GLN A 134 14.33 -52.18 2.42
CA GLN A 134 15.27 -52.15 1.27
C GLN A 134 16.35 -53.25 1.23
N VAL A 135 16.25 -54.30 2.04
CA VAL A 135 17.28 -55.38 2.06
C VAL A 135 16.90 -56.61 1.20
N LYS A 136 15.79 -56.61 0.45
CA LYS A 136 15.29 -57.84 -0.20
C LYS A 136 15.37 -57.99 -1.73
N HIS A 137 15.96 -57.07 -2.49
CA HIS A 137 16.24 -57.32 -3.91
C HIS A 137 17.64 -56.80 -4.27
N SER A 138 18.68 -57.65 -4.24
CA SER A 138 19.06 -58.61 -5.30
C SER A 138 19.40 -57.89 -6.61
N ILE A 139 20.67 -57.57 -6.84
CA ILE A 139 21.64 -58.35 -7.64
C ILE A 139 21.39 -58.26 -9.16
N ARG A 140 22.45 -57.76 -9.85
CA ARG A 140 22.95 -58.06 -11.22
C ARG A 140 22.58 -57.19 -12.44
N HIS A 141 23.65 -57.02 -13.23
CA HIS A 141 23.83 -56.60 -14.64
C HIS A 141 23.81 -55.09 -14.93
N SER A 142 24.96 -54.42 -15.13
CA SER A 142 25.86 -54.41 -16.30
C SER A 142 25.21 -53.84 -17.57
N SER A 143 25.70 -52.70 -18.08
CA SER A 143 26.32 -52.55 -19.41
C SER A 143 26.53 -51.08 -19.81
N LEU A 144 27.63 -50.86 -20.51
CA LEU A 144 27.98 -49.67 -21.29
C LEU A 144 26.87 -49.24 -22.25
N THR A 145 26.77 -47.94 -22.50
CA THR A 145 26.82 -47.40 -23.87
C THR A 145 27.34 -45.96 -23.88
N LYS A 146 28.29 -45.73 -24.79
CA LYS A 146 28.81 -44.44 -25.22
C LYS A 146 27.76 -43.75 -26.08
N PHE A 147 27.59 -42.43 -25.95
CA PHE A 147 27.13 -41.61 -27.08
C PHE A 147 27.89 -40.29 -27.15
N ASN A 148 28.37 -40.03 -28.36
CA ASN A 148 29.14 -38.90 -28.79
C ASN A 148 28.23 -37.68 -29.09
N ASN A 149 28.86 -36.52 -29.06
CA ASN A 149 28.85 -35.51 -30.14
C ASN A 149 27.77 -34.42 -30.24
N THR A 150 28.31 -33.18 -30.16
CA THR A 150 28.16 -32.05 -31.09
C THR A 150 26.95 -31.13 -30.96
N TYR A 151 27.20 -29.89 -30.49
CA TYR A 151 27.18 -28.62 -31.26
C TYR A 151 27.03 -27.46 -30.27
N ALA A 152 28.08 -26.66 -30.13
CA ALA A 152 28.05 -25.36 -29.44
C ALA A 152 28.04 -24.24 -30.49
N PRO A 153 27.06 -23.32 -30.49
CA PRO A 153 27.13 -22.14 -31.34
C PRO A 153 28.00 -21.06 -30.66
N SER A 154 28.99 -20.59 -31.41
CA SER A 154 29.86 -19.48 -31.06
C SER A 154 29.16 -18.14 -31.30
N PHE A 155 28.99 -17.34 -30.24
CA PHE A 155 28.57 -15.94 -30.37
C PHE A 155 29.80 -15.06 -30.58
N LYS A 156 29.78 -14.31 -31.70
CA LYS A 156 30.81 -13.34 -32.07
C LYS A 156 30.71 -12.11 -31.18
N LEU A 157 31.81 -11.77 -30.51
CA LEU A 157 32.02 -10.54 -29.76
C LEU A 157 32.24 -9.38 -30.75
N ASN A 158 31.33 -8.41 -30.80
CA ASN A 158 31.52 -7.19 -31.58
C ASN A 158 32.29 -6.15 -30.76
N LYS A 159 33.27 -5.53 -31.43
CA LYS A 159 34.16 -4.46 -30.97
C LYS A 159 33.41 -3.30 -30.30
N THR A 160 33.71 -3.09 -29.03
CA THR A 160 33.41 -1.86 -28.28
C THR A 160 34.20 -0.70 -28.88
N GLN A 161 33.48 0.27 -29.45
CA GLN A 161 34.05 1.58 -29.78
C GLN A 161 34.09 2.44 -28.52
N MET A 162 35.25 3.02 -28.27
CA MET A 162 35.50 4.00 -27.22
C MET A 162 34.72 5.29 -27.49
N ILE A 163 33.70 5.55 -26.67
CA ILE A 163 33.05 6.86 -26.57
C ILE A 163 33.68 7.64 -25.42
N ARG A 164 34.17 8.83 -25.74
CA ARG A 164 34.76 9.82 -24.82
C ARG A 164 33.76 10.23 -23.72
N PRO A 165 34.18 10.40 -22.46
CA PRO A 165 33.34 10.98 -21.44
C PRO A 165 33.25 12.50 -21.65
N ALA A 166 32.13 12.97 -22.17
CA ALA A 166 31.77 14.38 -22.08
C ALA A 166 31.26 14.65 -20.67
N SER A 167 32.12 15.24 -19.85
CA SER A 167 31.75 15.98 -18.65
C SER A 167 30.87 17.17 -19.06
N ASN A 168 29.59 17.17 -18.67
CA ASN A 168 28.79 18.38 -18.43
C ASN A 168 27.46 18.05 -17.72
N SER A 169 27.13 18.89 -16.74
CA SER A 169 25.82 19.08 -16.08
C SER A 169 25.18 17.89 -15.35
N ARG A 170 25.77 17.49 -14.22
CA ARG A 170 25.01 16.93 -13.08
C ARG A 170 24.72 18.06 -12.09
N GLU A 171 23.80 18.95 -12.44
CA GLU A 171 23.27 19.94 -11.50
C GLU A 171 21.75 20.00 -11.62
N ARG A 172 21.08 19.69 -10.50
CA ARG A 172 19.69 20.06 -10.18
C ARG A 172 18.54 19.39 -10.97
N ASN A 173 18.45 18.07 -10.89
CA ASN A 173 17.15 17.37 -10.98
C ASN A 173 16.70 16.89 -9.59
N GLU A 174 16.97 17.68 -8.55
CA GLU A 174 16.33 17.48 -7.25
C GLU A 174 14.96 18.15 -7.25
N LYS A 175 13.93 17.32 -7.06
CA LYS A 175 12.69 17.68 -6.35
C LYS A 175 11.89 18.83 -6.96
N ILE A 176 11.38 18.62 -8.17
CA ILE A 176 10.01 19.02 -8.47
C ILE A 176 9.14 17.75 -8.38
N ILE A 177 9.27 17.02 -7.26
CA ILE A 177 8.16 16.22 -6.75
C ILE A 177 7.03 17.23 -6.64
N GLY A 178 6.01 17.06 -7.46
CA GLY A 178 4.99 18.08 -7.64
C GLY A 178 4.39 18.39 -6.28
N LYS A 179 4.53 19.62 -5.79
CA LYS A 179 3.92 20.07 -4.52
C LYS A 179 2.42 19.74 -4.42
N ASN A 180 1.79 19.36 -5.53
CA ASN A 180 0.40 19.00 -5.64
C ASN A 180 0.13 17.48 -5.68
N SER A 181 1.03 16.60 -6.16
CA SER A 181 0.87 15.15 -5.93
C SER A 181 0.93 14.84 -4.43
N GLU A 182 1.80 15.56 -3.71
CA GLU A 182 1.84 15.53 -2.25
C GLU A 182 0.53 16.01 -1.61
N LYS A 183 -0.16 17.02 -2.19
CA LYS A 183 -1.48 17.45 -1.69
C LYS A 183 -2.56 16.40 -1.89
N ILE A 184 -2.61 15.76 -3.06
CA ILE A 184 -3.58 14.69 -3.34
C ILE A 184 -3.37 13.54 -2.35
N PHE A 185 -2.12 13.12 -2.17
CA PHE A 185 -1.77 12.08 -1.21
C PHE A 185 -2.17 12.47 0.22
N ILE A 186 -1.85 13.69 0.67
CA ILE A 186 -2.25 14.21 1.98
C ILE A 186 -3.78 14.19 2.13
N ARG A 187 -4.53 14.57 1.09
CA ARG A 187 -5.98 14.58 1.12
C ARG A 187 -6.56 13.17 1.22
N MET A 188 -6.13 12.25 0.36
CA MET A 188 -6.57 10.85 0.40
C MET A 188 -6.28 10.22 1.76
N LYS A 189 -5.06 10.40 2.25
CA LYS A 189 -4.63 9.94 3.57
C LYS A 189 -5.52 10.48 4.69
N LYS A 190 -5.82 11.78 4.71
CA LYS A 190 -6.74 12.39 5.68
C LYS A 190 -8.14 11.79 5.60
N ASP A 191 -8.68 11.60 4.41
CA ASP A 191 -10.00 10.96 4.24
C ASP A 191 -10.01 9.53 4.82
N ARG A 192 -8.95 8.74 4.55
CA ARG A 192 -8.78 7.40 5.14
C ARG A 192 -8.71 7.44 6.66
N TYR A 193 -7.98 8.41 7.22
CA TYR A 193 -7.86 8.57 8.67
C TYR A 193 -9.21 8.91 9.31
N VAL A 194 -9.98 9.82 8.72
CA VAL A 194 -11.33 10.14 9.20
C VAL A 194 -12.22 8.90 9.19
N LYS A 195 -12.18 8.13 8.09
CA LYS A 195 -12.93 6.87 7.97
C LYS A 195 -12.53 5.86 9.04
N LEU A 196 -11.24 5.64 9.24
CA LEU A 196 -10.73 4.74 10.28
C LEU A 196 -11.10 5.23 11.69
N PHE A 197 -10.94 6.51 11.98
CA PHE A 197 -11.26 7.09 13.28
C PHE A 197 -12.75 6.88 13.63
N ARG A 198 -13.64 7.13 12.66
CA ARG A 198 -15.09 6.88 12.82
C ARG A 198 -15.42 5.39 12.94
N LEU A 199 -14.68 4.53 12.25
CA LEU A 199 -14.82 3.09 12.33
C LEU A 199 -14.47 2.59 13.74
N LEU A 200 -13.35 3.07 14.30
CA LEU A 200 -12.86 2.68 15.63
C LEU A 200 -13.66 3.30 16.79
N ASN A 201 -14.41 4.38 16.54
CA ASN A 201 -15.27 5.02 17.54
C ASN A 201 -16.77 4.89 17.18
N PRO A 202 -17.34 3.68 17.21
CA PRO A 202 -18.73 3.50 16.84
C PRO A 202 -19.68 4.11 17.89
N GLY A 203 -20.57 4.99 17.44
CA GLY A 203 -21.73 5.42 18.23
C GLY A 203 -21.53 6.61 19.16
N ASN A 204 -20.34 7.20 19.22
CA ASN A 204 -20.14 8.44 19.99
C ASN A 204 -19.90 9.64 19.07
N HIS A 205 -20.69 10.69 19.28
CA HIS A 205 -20.33 12.05 18.86
C HIS A 205 -19.13 12.59 19.65
N SER A 206 -18.57 11.83 20.61
CA SER A 206 -17.36 12.24 21.30
C SER A 206 -16.22 12.33 20.30
N SER A 207 -15.56 13.49 20.29
CA SER A 207 -14.34 13.74 19.52
C SER A 207 -13.15 12.89 19.96
N LEU A 208 -13.30 12.10 21.04
CA LEU A 208 -12.27 11.29 21.67
C LEU A 208 -12.48 9.79 21.42
N LEU A 209 -11.40 9.12 21.04
CA LEU A 209 -11.25 7.68 20.87
C LEU A 209 -10.67 7.05 22.15
N PHE A 210 -11.35 6.03 22.68
CA PHE A 210 -10.93 5.30 23.88
C PHE A 210 -10.73 3.82 23.56
N LEU A 211 -9.68 3.20 24.12
CA LEU A 211 -9.39 1.78 23.90
C LEU A 211 -10.56 0.86 24.29
N SER A 212 -11.22 1.17 25.41
CA SER A 212 -12.36 0.39 25.95
C SER A 212 -13.61 0.42 25.07
N LYS A 213 -13.68 1.34 24.10
CA LYS A 213 -14.82 1.52 23.19
C LYS A 213 -14.59 0.93 21.80
N ILE A 214 -13.38 0.41 21.53
CA ILE A 214 -13.06 -0.16 20.23
C ILE A 214 -13.66 -1.56 20.15
N ASP A 215 -14.51 -1.76 19.15
CA ASP A 215 -15.03 -3.08 18.82
C ASP A 215 -14.01 -3.83 17.94
N PHE A 216 -13.21 -4.67 18.60
CA PHE A 216 -12.20 -5.48 17.92
C PHE A 216 -12.78 -6.59 17.04
N GLU A 217 -14.04 -6.97 17.23
CA GLU A 217 -14.68 -8.04 16.43
C GLU A 217 -14.90 -7.60 14.98
N LEU A 218 -15.02 -6.28 14.75
CA LEU A 218 -15.16 -5.70 13.42
C LEU A 218 -13.84 -5.60 12.66
N LEU A 219 -12.70 -5.80 13.32
CA LEU A 219 -11.38 -5.62 12.74
C LEU A 219 -10.77 -6.97 12.36
N THR A 220 -10.10 -7.01 11.21
CA THR A 220 -9.33 -8.21 10.84
C THR A 220 -8.08 -8.35 11.73
N SER A 221 -7.60 -9.57 11.92
CA SER A 221 -6.37 -9.84 12.68
C SER A 221 -5.15 -9.10 12.11
N GLN A 222 -5.09 -8.92 10.79
CA GLN A 222 -4.04 -8.15 10.13
C GLN A 222 -4.12 -6.66 10.49
N LEU A 223 -5.31 -6.08 10.47
CA LEU A 223 -5.52 -4.67 10.84
C LEU A 223 -5.17 -4.43 12.31
N ILE A 224 -5.58 -5.35 13.20
CA ILE A 224 -5.22 -5.29 14.62
C ILE A 224 -3.70 -5.29 14.81
N ASN A 225 -2.97 -6.11 14.06
CA ASN A 225 -1.51 -6.15 14.11
C ASN A 225 -0.87 -4.86 13.60
N ILE A 226 -1.38 -4.29 12.49
CA ILE A 226 -0.89 -3.01 11.94
C ILE A 226 -1.11 -1.87 12.95
N LEU A 227 -2.28 -1.84 13.59
CA LEU A 227 -2.67 -0.79 14.54
C LEU A 227 -2.17 -1.04 15.97
N LYS A 228 -1.44 -2.12 16.21
CA LYS A 228 -0.90 -2.45 17.54
C LYS A 228 -0.15 -1.30 18.22
N PRO A 229 0.68 -0.51 17.51
CA PRO A 229 1.35 0.62 18.14
C PRO A 229 0.38 1.73 18.58
N LEU A 230 -0.74 1.92 17.88
CA LEU A 230 -1.79 2.86 18.28
C LEU A 230 -2.45 2.42 19.58
N TRP A 231 -2.69 1.11 19.77
CA TRP A 231 -3.30 0.57 20.98
C TRP A 231 -2.45 0.83 22.21
N ALA A 232 -1.13 0.69 22.10
CA ALA A 232 -0.21 1.01 23.19
C ALA A 232 -0.28 2.50 23.57
N ASN A 233 -0.34 3.40 22.57
CA ASN A 233 -0.50 4.82 22.82
C ASN A 233 -1.86 5.15 23.46
N LEU A 234 -2.94 4.47 23.08
CA LEU A 234 -4.25 4.64 23.72
C LEU A 234 -4.25 4.16 25.18
N GLU A 235 -3.52 3.10 25.50
CA GLU A 235 -3.38 2.60 26.87
C GLU A 235 -2.62 3.58 27.77
N GLU A 236 -1.60 4.25 27.23
CA GLU A 236 -0.87 5.32 27.94
C GLU A 236 -1.71 6.61 28.11
N ASN A 237 -2.72 6.83 27.27
CA ASN A 237 -3.58 8.02 27.28
C ASN A 237 -4.98 7.70 27.83
N GLU A 238 -5.12 7.58 29.15
CA GLU A 238 -6.40 7.26 29.82
C GLU A 238 -7.55 8.22 29.45
N GLY A 239 -7.24 9.47 29.08
CA GLY A 239 -8.21 10.48 28.64
C GLY A 239 -8.78 10.27 27.23
N GLY A 240 -8.32 9.24 26.51
CA GLY A 240 -8.60 9.06 25.10
C GLY A 240 -7.81 10.04 24.23
N ILE A 241 -7.88 9.85 22.91
CA ILE A 241 -7.19 10.70 21.95
C ILE A 241 -8.19 11.32 20.99
N ASP A 242 -8.01 12.59 20.65
CA ASP A 242 -8.80 13.22 19.61
C ASP A 242 -8.29 12.83 18.21
N TYR A 243 -8.97 13.34 17.19
CA TYR A 243 -8.59 13.09 15.80
C TYR A 243 -7.21 13.65 15.45
N GLU A 244 -6.81 14.78 16.05
CA GLU A 244 -5.53 15.42 15.75
C GLU A 244 -4.37 14.55 16.25
N MET A 245 -4.41 14.12 17.51
CA MET A 245 -3.45 13.16 18.07
C MET A 245 -3.48 11.81 17.32
N PHE A 246 -4.67 11.30 17.01
CA PHE A 246 -4.81 10.08 16.21
C PHE A 246 -4.09 10.21 14.85
N SER A 247 -4.25 11.33 14.15
CA SER A 247 -3.62 11.54 12.85
C SER A 247 -2.09 11.55 12.93
N ILE A 248 -1.53 12.09 14.02
CA ILE A 248 -0.08 12.07 14.29
C ILE A 248 0.39 10.63 14.51
N PHE A 249 -0.31 9.85 15.35
CA PHE A 249 0.08 8.45 15.57
C PHE A 249 -0.03 7.60 14.32
N MET A 250 -1.03 7.85 13.47
CA MET A 250 -1.14 7.16 12.20
C MET A 250 0.02 7.50 11.25
N ASP A 251 0.47 8.75 11.24
CA ASP A 251 1.64 9.17 10.46
C ASP A 251 2.90 8.42 10.90
N ASP A 252 3.10 8.31 12.21
CA ASP A 252 4.20 7.53 12.77
C ASP A 252 4.12 6.07 12.37
N ILE A 253 2.92 5.45 12.44
CA ILE A 253 2.72 4.06 12.02
C ILE A 253 3.07 3.88 10.53
N LEU A 254 2.58 4.76 9.65
CA LEU A 254 2.80 4.66 8.21
C LEU A 254 4.28 4.71 7.81
N ILE A 255 5.14 5.38 8.59
CA ILE A 255 6.59 5.41 8.33
C ILE A 255 7.20 4.01 8.39
N TYR A 256 6.67 3.13 9.25
CA TYR A 256 7.21 1.79 9.48
C TYR A 256 6.53 0.68 8.67
N LEU A 257 5.38 0.97 8.05
CA LEU A 257 4.66 -0.02 7.26
C LEU A 257 5.32 -0.26 5.89
N THR A 258 5.31 -1.53 5.47
CA THR A 258 5.66 -1.87 4.09
C THR A 258 4.58 -1.35 3.14
N PRO A 259 4.88 -1.13 1.84
CA PRO A 259 3.86 -0.72 0.87
C PRO A 259 2.66 -1.69 0.82
N GLY A 260 2.90 -2.99 0.99
CA GLY A 260 1.84 -4.01 1.08
C GLY A 260 0.94 -3.80 2.30
N ASP A 261 1.51 -3.53 3.46
CA ASP A 261 0.73 -3.27 4.69
C ASP A 261 -0.05 -1.96 4.60
N LYS A 262 0.51 -0.92 3.96
CA LYS A 262 -0.21 0.35 3.70
C LYS A 262 -1.42 0.12 2.81
N SER A 263 -1.24 -0.59 1.69
CA SER A 263 -2.33 -0.94 0.77
C SER A 263 -3.41 -1.78 1.46
N LEU A 264 -2.99 -2.75 2.28
CA LEU A 264 -3.89 -3.57 3.08
C LEU A 264 -4.69 -2.74 4.08
N LEU A 265 -4.03 -1.85 4.83
CA LEU A 265 -4.66 -0.93 5.78
C LEU A 265 -5.77 -0.11 5.10
N PHE A 266 -5.44 0.56 4.00
CA PHE A 266 -6.40 1.44 3.31
C PHE A 266 -7.54 0.68 2.62
N SER A 267 -7.25 -0.46 2.00
CA SER A 267 -8.29 -1.28 1.35
C SER A 267 -9.26 -1.91 2.36
N GLN A 268 -8.78 -2.31 3.54
CA GLN A 268 -9.66 -2.84 4.58
C GLN A 268 -10.53 -1.76 5.21
N ILE A 269 -10.00 -0.56 5.45
CA ILE A 269 -10.78 0.58 5.93
C ILE A 269 -11.98 0.85 5.01
N GLU A 270 -11.77 0.82 3.68
CA GLU A 270 -12.88 0.99 2.74
C GLU A 270 -13.95 -0.09 2.85
N LYS A 271 -13.54 -1.35 2.88
CA LYS A 271 -14.48 -2.48 2.91
C LYS A 271 -15.33 -2.42 4.18
N LEU A 272 -14.70 -2.12 5.32
CA LEU A 272 -15.38 -2.00 6.60
C LEU A 272 -16.32 -0.78 6.65
N ALA A 273 -15.90 0.37 6.10
CA ALA A 273 -16.77 1.54 6.00
C ALA A 273 -18.02 1.26 5.15
N LYS A 274 -17.86 0.64 3.97
CA LYS A 274 -18.96 0.28 3.06
C LYS A 274 -19.96 -0.70 3.71
N ASN A 275 -19.46 -1.68 4.47
CA ASN A 275 -20.31 -2.65 5.18
C ASN A 275 -21.13 -2.01 6.32
N ARG A 276 -20.61 -0.94 6.92
CA ARG A 276 -21.30 -0.25 8.01
C ARG A 276 -22.44 0.63 7.49
N ASP A 277 -22.21 1.33 6.39
CA ASP A 277 -23.24 2.17 5.78
C ASP A 277 -24.43 1.32 5.29
N SER A 278 -24.16 0.13 4.73
CA SER A 278 -25.20 -0.79 4.27
C SER A 278 -26.02 -1.41 5.40
N SER A 279 -25.41 -1.72 6.55
CA SER A 279 -26.13 -2.29 7.70
C SER A 279 -27.00 -1.26 8.44
N SER A 280 -26.56 0.00 8.50
CA SER A 280 -27.35 1.09 9.11
C SER A 280 -28.67 1.38 8.38
N PHE A 281 -28.72 1.14 7.06
CA PHE A 281 -29.92 1.32 6.26
C PHE A 281 -30.98 0.25 6.56
N SER A 282 -30.56 -0.98 6.88
CA SER A 282 -31.45 -2.10 7.19
C SER A 282 -32.14 -1.95 8.55
N ALA A 283 -31.41 -1.50 9.58
CA ALA A 283 -31.94 -1.34 10.93
C ALA A 283 -33.02 -0.23 11.03
N ASN A 284 -32.85 0.86 10.28
CA ASN A 284 -33.82 1.96 10.26
C ASN A 284 -35.09 1.63 9.45
N ALA A 285 -34.97 0.79 8.41
CA ALA A 285 -36.13 0.30 7.66
C ALA A 285 -37.03 -0.62 8.51
N MET A 286 -36.45 -1.44 9.41
CA MET A 286 -37.24 -2.26 10.33
C MET A 286 -37.87 -1.44 11.46
N LYS A 287 -37.19 -0.42 12.02
CA LYS A 287 -37.80 0.43 13.06
C LYS A 287 -39.03 1.19 12.56
N LYS A 288 -39.00 1.74 11.33
CA LYS A 288 -40.19 2.39 10.73
C LYS A 288 -41.37 1.43 10.51
N LYS A 289 -41.12 0.13 10.36
CA LYS A 289 -42.18 -0.88 10.20
C LYS A 289 -42.89 -1.23 11.52
N PHE A 290 -42.24 -0.96 12.66
CA PHE A 290 -42.80 -1.21 13.99
C PHE A 290 -43.48 0.01 14.62
N GLU A 291 -43.24 1.24 14.14
CA GLU A 291 -43.95 2.45 14.61
C GLU A 291 -45.29 2.71 13.86
N LEU A 292 -45.68 1.82 12.94
CA LEU A 292 -46.92 1.89 12.16
C LEU A 292 -47.95 0.80 12.54
N ILE A 293 -47.75 0.12 13.68
CA ILE A 293 -48.70 -0.80 14.32
C ILE A 293 -49.04 -0.22 15.68
#